data_AF-A0A101N413-F1
#
_entry.id   AF-A0A101N413-F1
#
_cell.length_a   1.000
_cell.length_b   1.000
_cell.length_c   1.000
_cell.angle_alpha   90.00
_cell.angle_beta   90.00
_cell.angle_gamma   90.00
#
_symmetry.space_group_name_H-M   'P 1'
#
loop_
_entity.id
_entity.type
_entity.pdbx_description
1 polymer ?
#
loop_
_entity_poly.entity_id
_entity_poly.type
_entity_poly.pdbx_seq_one_letter_code
_entity_poly.pdbx_strand_id
1 'polypeptide(L)'
;MCALAALAGCTAPSGGTEREPGPAAAEISVVRGDRSYPLTVKITKWEVRRHPQLPKGEDAVHFSYRTSKKGMLPEALVELAACAVDSRDVVLLCQAIAVDNSPGEPRVEAADSWMGPGTGLHLSDTARVVLLPDQLRPGVHAGDPKDSDGYVPPSLPAPGDRLRMR
;
A
#
# COMPACT_ATOMS: atom_id res chain seq x y z
N MET A 1 17.22 -45.26 34.37
CA MET A 1 17.92 -44.74 33.17
C MET A 1 17.51 -45.57 31.97
N CYS A 2 16.69 -45.02 31.08
CA CYS A 2 16.74 -45.30 29.64
C CYS A 2 16.06 -44.10 28.95
N ALA A 3 16.80 -43.48 28.04
CA ALA A 3 16.63 -42.11 27.59
C ALA A 3 15.57 -41.95 26.49
N LEU A 4 15.05 -40.72 26.40
CA LEU A 4 14.14 -40.19 25.38
C LEU A 4 14.73 -40.26 23.96
N ALA A 5 13.87 -40.37 22.95
CA ALA A 5 13.59 -39.26 22.01
C ALA A 5 12.68 -39.74 20.86
N ALA A 6 11.40 -39.35 20.90
CA ALA A 6 10.54 -39.37 19.73
C ALA A 6 10.85 -38.12 18.88
N LEU A 7 11.46 -38.31 17.71
CA LEU A 7 11.63 -37.26 16.71
C LEU A 7 10.27 -37.01 16.02
N ALA A 8 9.39 -36.27 16.69
CA ALA A 8 8.28 -35.60 16.02
C ALA A 8 8.88 -34.40 15.28
N GLY A 9 9.16 -34.57 13.99
CA GLY A 9 9.53 -33.48 13.10
C GLY A 9 8.36 -32.51 12.99
N CYS A 10 8.39 -31.44 13.77
CA CYS A 10 7.52 -30.30 13.58
C CYS A 10 7.92 -29.62 12.27
N THR A 11 7.15 -29.83 11.21
CA THR A 11 7.15 -28.91 10.06
C THR A 11 6.53 -27.60 10.55
N ALA A 12 7.36 -26.67 11.02
CA ALA A 12 6.93 -25.30 11.23
C ALA A 12 6.49 -24.77 9.85
N PRO A 13 5.28 -24.18 9.72
CA PRO A 13 4.91 -23.50 8.49
C PRO A 13 5.83 -22.28 8.39
N SER A 14 6.86 -22.37 7.55
CA SER A 14 7.62 -21.22 7.09
C SER A 14 6.73 -20.43 6.11
N GLY A 15 5.82 -19.65 6.67
CA GLY A 15 4.90 -18.80 5.94
C GLY A 15 4.33 -17.78 6.91
N GLY A 16 4.85 -16.55 6.86
CA GLY A 16 4.25 -15.44 7.59
C GLY A 16 2.78 -15.34 7.19
N THR A 17 1.89 -15.19 8.16
CA THR A 17 0.48 -14.97 7.87
C THR A 17 0.34 -13.58 7.26
N GLU A 18 -0.41 -13.49 6.17
CA GLU A 18 -0.80 -12.21 5.59
C GLU A 18 -1.44 -11.33 6.66
N ARG A 19 -0.99 -10.07 6.75
CA ARG A 19 -1.48 -9.10 7.73
C ARG A 19 -2.67 -8.34 7.15
N GLU A 20 -3.63 -7.95 7.99
CA GLU A 20 -4.60 -6.95 7.61
C GLU A 20 -3.94 -5.56 7.50
N PRO A 21 -4.33 -4.73 6.51
CA PRO A 21 -3.87 -3.35 6.44
C PRO A 21 -4.17 -2.56 7.73
N GLY A 22 -3.24 -1.65 8.07
CA GLY A 22 -3.44 -0.63 9.08
C GLY A 22 -4.55 0.36 8.70
N PRO A 23 -4.96 1.24 9.63
CA PRO A 23 -6.07 2.16 9.38
C PRO A 23 -5.72 3.18 8.29
N ALA A 24 -6.65 3.37 7.37
CA ALA A 24 -6.55 4.30 6.26
C ALA A 24 -6.76 5.74 6.70
N ALA A 25 -6.06 6.66 6.05
CA ALA A 25 -6.24 8.09 6.24
C ALA A 25 -5.81 8.88 5.00
N ALA A 26 -6.22 10.14 4.92
CA ALA A 26 -5.70 11.06 3.90
C ALA A 26 -4.21 11.39 4.12
N GLU A 27 -3.71 11.24 5.35
CA GLU A 27 -2.30 11.43 5.71
C GLU A 27 -1.84 10.26 6.59
N ILE A 28 -0.78 9.57 6.16
CA ILE A 28 -0.25 8.40 6.87
C ILE A 28 1.24 8.57 7.16
N SER A 29 1.69 7.93 8.24
CA SER A 29 3.10 7.58 8.42
C SER A 29 3.29 6.17 7.89
N VAL A 30 4.34 5.97 7.08
CA VAL A 30 4.59 4.67 6.44
C VAL A 30 5.17 3.68 7.45
N VAL A 31 4.69 2.45 7.41
CA VAL A 31 5.16 1.34 8.24
C VAL A 31 5.52 0.12 7.39
N ARG A 32 6.46 -0.69 7.87
CA ARG A 32 6.77 -2.03 7.37
C ARG A 32 6.74 -2.98 8.55
N GLY A 33 5.62 -3.67 8.75
CA GLY A 33 5.34 -4.40 9.98
C GLY A 33 5.35 -3.45 11.17
N ASP A 34 6.11 -3.78 12.21
CA ASP A 34 6.18 -2.94 13.42
C ASP A 34 7.18 -1.77 13.31
N ARG A 35 7.84 -1.61 12.14
CA ARG A 35 8.84 -0.58 11.90
C ARG A 35 8.23 0.63 11.19
N SER A 36 8.32 1.80 11.80
CA SER A 36 7.99 3.07 11.15
C SER A 36 9.13 3.56 10.25
N TYR A 37 8.77 4.06 9.07
CA TYR A 37 9.70 4.73 8.17
C TYR A 37 9.69 6.23 8.48
N PRO A 38 10.81 6.96 8.28
CA PRO A 38 10.84 8.41 8.40
C PRO A 38 10.21 9.09 7.16
N LEU A 39 9.02 8.62 6.76
CA LEU A 39 8.24 9.02 5.59
C LEU A 39 6.76 9.21 5.98
N THR A 40 6.23 10.38 5.62
CA THR A 40 4.81 10.71 5.69
C THR A 40 4.30 10.92 4.27
N VAL A 41 3.10 10.44 3.96
CA VAL A 41 2.45 10.65 2.66
C VAL A 41 1.05 11.20 2.88
N LYS A 42 0.68 12.22 2.10
CA LYS A 42 -0.58 12.95 2.24
C LYS A 42 -1.25 13.15 0.89
N ILE A 43 -2.52 12.77 0.77
CA ILE A 43 -3.39 13.19 -0.34
C ILE A 43 -3.67 14.69 -0.20
N THR A 44 -3.33 15.46 -1.23
CA THR A 44 -3.48 16.92 -1.23
C THR A 44 -4.68 17.39 -2.04
N LYS A 45 -5.02 16.68 -3.12
CA LYS A 45 -6.19 16.95 -3.97
C LYS A 45 -6.62 15.67 -4.65
N TRP A 46 -7.89 15.54 -4.98
CA TRP A 46 -8.37 14.54 -5.92
C TRP A 46 -9.62 15.02 -6.65
N GLU A 47 -9.90 14.44 -7.81
CA GLU A 47 -11.12 14.66 -8.59
C GLU A 47 -11.39 13.44 -9.49
N VAL A 48 -12.67 13.12 -9.72
CA VAL A 48 -13.06 12.15 -10.75
C VAL A 48 -13.17 12.90 -12.07
N ARG A 49 -12.43 12.45 -13.08
CA ARG A 49 -12.48 13.01 -14.43
C ARG A 49 -12.02 11.99 -15.46
N ARG A 50 -12.29 12.29 -16.74
CA ARG A 50 -11.83 11.43 -17.85
C ARG A 50 -10.31 11.31 -17.88
N HIS A 51 -9.82 10.08 -18.04
CA HIS A 51 -8.39 9.84 -18.16
C HIS A 51 -7.84 10.37 -19.51
N PRO A 52 -6.79 11.20 -19.52
CA PRO A 52 -6.31 11.87 -20.73
C PRO A 52 -5.66 10.94 -21.75
N GLN A 53 -5.17 9.78 -21.31
CA GLN A 53 -4.45 8.82 -22.17
C GLN A 53 -5.32 7.64 -22.65
N LEU A 54 -6.59 7.55 -22.24
CA LEU A 54 -7.45 6.42 -22.62
C LEU A 54 -8.31 6.76 -23.85
N PRO A 55 -8.39 5.86 -24.86
CA PRO A 55 -9.11 6.13 -26.11
C PRO A 55 -10.62 6.29 -25.94
N LYS A 56 -11.22 5.59 -24.98
CA LYS A 56 -12.59 5.82 -24.50
C LYS A 56 -12.43 6.58 -23.20
N GLY A 57 -12.99 7.80 -23.13
CA GLY A 57 -12.88 8.69 -21.97
C GLY A 57 -13.61 8.17 -20.74
N GLU A 58 -13.17 7.01 -20.24
CA GLU A 58 -13.60 6.41 -18.99
C GLU A 58 -13.12 7.29 -17.84
N ASP A 59 -14.01 7.46 -16.85
CA ASP A 59 -13.70 8.21 -15.66
C ASP A 59 -12.65 7.47 -14.84
N ALA A 60 -11.71 8.25 -14.31
CA ALA A 60 -10.67 7.79 -13.41
C ALA A 60 -10.54 8.80 -12.28
N VAL A 61 -10.04 8.34 -11.14
CA VAL A 61 -9.74 9.23 -10.02
C VAL A 61 -8.34 9.79 -10.26
N HIS A 62 -8.25 11.09 -10.54
CA HIS A 62 -6.99 11.81 -10.54
C HIS A 62 -6.72 12.34 -9.13
N PHE A 63 -5.54 12.06 -8.59
CA PHE A 63 -5.18 12.54 -7.26
C PHE A 63 -3.73 12.97 -7.18
N SER A 64 -3.52 13.99 -6.37
CA SER A 64 -2.22 14.55 -6.02
C SER A 64 -1.88 14.14 -4.60
N TYR A 65 -0.60 13.85 -4.37
CA TYR A 65 -0.09 13.56 -3.04
C TYR A 65 1.27 14.22 -2.81
N ARG A 66 1.57 14.47 -1.55
CA ARG A 66 2.84 15.02 -1.08
C ARG A 66 3.49 14.03 -0.14
N THR A 67 4.81 13.89 -0.28
CA THR A 67 5.64 13.13 0.64
C THR A 67 6.48 14.06 1.50
N SER A 68 6.70 13.69 2.76
CA SER A 68 7.61 14.38 3.67
C SER A 68 8.56 13.37 4.29
N LYS A 69 9.86 13.59 4.11
CA LYS A 69 10.92 12.69 4.57
C LYS A 69 11.78 13.38 5.63
N LYS A 70 11.97 12.71 6.77
CA LYS A 70 12.76 13.23 7.91
C LYS A 70 14.13 12.54 8.09
N GLY A 71 14.45 11.57 7.25
CA GLY A 71 15.68 10.79 7.34
C GLY A 71 15.91 9.89 6.13
N MET A 72 16.94 9.07 6.16
CA MET A 72 17.20 8.08 5.12
C MET A 72 16.15 6.96 5.19
N LEU A 73 15.55 6.61 4.03
CA LEU A 73 14.68 5.44 3.98
C LEU A 73 15.52 4.17 3.88
N PRO A 74 15.05 3.05 4.45
CA PRO A 74 15.75 1.77 4.34
C PRO A 74 15.74 1.20 2.92
N GLU A 75 14.82 1.67 2.07
CA GLU A 75 14.55 1.14 0.74
C GLU A 75 14.62 2.27 -0.29
N ALA A 76 15.06 1.93 -1.51
CA ALA A 76 15.10 2.86 -2.63
C ALA A 76 13.71 3.16 -3.21
N LEU A 77 12.74 2.27 -3.00
CA LEU A 77 11.38 2.41 -3.53
C LEU A 77 10.38 1.93 -2.48
N VAL A 78 9.38 2.76 -2.19
CA VAL A 78 8.28 2.44 -1.27
C VAL A 78 6.98 2.33 -2.02
N GLU A 79 6.25 1.23 -1.88
CA GLU A 79 4.92 1.05 -2.49
C GLU A 79 3.83 1.11 -1.42
N LEU A 80 2.78 1.88 -1.69
CA LEU A 80 1.67 2.09 -0.77
C LEU A 80 0.35 1.88 -1.49
N ALA A 81 -0.67 1.42 -0.77
CA ALA A 81 -2.01 1.39 -1.33
C ALA A 81 -2.63 2.79 -1.27
N ALA A 82 -3.09 3.28 -2.42
CA ALA A 82 -4.04 4.38 -2.50
C ALA A 82 -5.41 3.79 -2.90
N CYS A 83 -6.47 4.20 -2.20
CA CYS A 83 -7.82 3.68 -2.41
C CYS A 83 -8.83 4.82 -2.60
N ALA A 84 -9.68 4.69 -3.61
CA ALA A 84 -10.90 5.44 -3.74
C ALA A 84 -12.00 4.72 -2.96
N VAL A 85 -12.66 5.43 -2.04
CA VAL A 85 -13.72 4.87 -1.19
C VAL A 85 -15.01 5.68 -1.31
N ASP A 86 -16.13 5.01 -1.10
CA ASP A 86 -17.44 5.64 -1.02
C ASP A 86 -17.64 6.37 0.33
N SER A 87 -18.82 6.98 0.50
CA SER A 87 -19.17 7.70 1.74
C SER A 87 -19.19 6.83 3.01
N ARG A 88 -19.20 5.50 2.86
CA ARG A 88 -19.25 4.49 3.93
C ARG A 88 -17.91 3.77 4.12
N ASP A 89 -16.82 4.32 3.57
CA ASP A 89 -15.46 3.75 3.61
C ASP A 89 -15.35 2.37 2.95
N VAL A 90 -16.25 2.09 2.00
CA VAL A 90 -16.18 0.90 1.16
C VAL A 90 -15.30 1.20 -0.05
N VAL A 91 -14.34 0.31 -0.30
CA VAL A 91 -13.40 0.39 -1.41
C VAL A 91 -14.17 0.29 -2.73
N LEU A 92 -13.98 1.29 -3.57
CA LEU A 92 -14.39 1.26 -4.97
C LEU A 92 -13.25 0.69 -5.83
N LEU A 93 -12.03 1.16 -5.59
CA LEU A 93 -10.81 0.73 -6.26
C LEU A 93 -9.60 1.06 -5.40
N CYS A 94 -8.58 0.20 -5.43
CA CYS A 94 -7.26 0.49 -4.87
C CYS A 94 -6.19 0.25 -5.93
N GLN A 95 -5.09 0.97 -5.81
CA GLN A 95 -3.87 0.71 -6.58
C GLN A 95 -2.63 0.95 -5.73
N ALA A 96 -1.52 0.32 -6.11
CA ALA A 96 -0.22 0.65 -5.57
C ALA A 96 0.29 1.97 -6.19
N ILE A 97 0.76 2.88 -5.35
CA ILE A 97 1.58 4.03 -5.77
C ILE A 97 3.01 3.81 -5.31
N ALA A 98 3.96 4.25 -6.13
CA ALA A 98 5.38 4.12 -5.85
C ALA A 98 5.98 5.47 -5.44
N VAL A 99 6.71 5.48 -4.34
CA VAL A 99 7.50 6.61 -3.83
C VAL A 99 8.97 6.26 -4.03
N ASP A 100 9.59 6.90 -5.03
CA ASP A 100 11.00 6.73 -5.34
C ASP A 100 11.88 7.55 -4.37
N ASN A 101 12.96 6.92 -3.90
CA ASN A 101 13.96 7.48 -3.01
C ASN A 101 15.39 7.26 -3.53
N SER A 102 15.54 7.02 -4.83
CA SER A 102 16.83 6.88 -5.50
C SER A 102 17.70 8.14 -5.32
N PRO A 103 19.02 7.99 -5.05
CA PRO A 103 19.92 9.14 -4.92
C PRO A 103 19.93 10.00 -6.19
N GLY A 104 19.79 11.32 -6.04
CA GLY A 104 19.87 12.27 -7.16
C GLY A 104 18.53 12.65 -7.80
N GLU A 105 17.46 11.91 -7.51
CA GLU A 105 16.11 12.31 -7.91
C GLU A 105 15.57 13.44 -7.02
N PRO A 106 14.68 14.32 -7.54
CA PRO A 106 14.06 15.36 -6.75
C PRO A 106 13.47 14.75 -5.48
N ARG A 107 13.73 15.40 -4.34
CA ARG A 107 13.09 15.06 -3.06
C ARG A 107 11.60 15.15 -3.32
N VAL A 108 10.89 14.03 -3.43
CA VAL A 108 9.49 14.03 -3.87
C VAL A 108 8.69 15.00 -2.99
N GLU A 109 8.16 16.07 -3.59
CA GLU A 109 7.44 17.14 -2.88
C GLU A 109 5.98 17.30 -3.37
N ALA A 110 5.67 16.82 -4.57
CA ALA A 110 4.32 16.60 -5.07
C ALA A 110 4.37 15.61 -6.23
N ALA A 111 3.44 14.67 -6.27
CA ALA A 111 3.25 13.75 -7.37
C ALA A 111 1.76 13.60 -7.65
N ASP A 112 1.44 13.30 -8.90
CA ASP A 112 0.08 13.02 -9.36
C ASP A 112 -0.02 11.57 -9.82
N SER A 113 -1.20 10.98 -9.64
CA SER A 113 -1.49 9.64 -10.09
C SER A 113 -2.95 9.52 -10.51
N TRP A 114 -3.23 8.47 -11.27
CA TRP A 114 -4.54 8.15 -11.79
C TRP A 114 -4.92 6.74 -11.35
N MET A 115 -6.13 6.59 -10.81
CA MET A 115 -6.69 5.30 -10.41
C MET A 115 -7.86 4.97 -11.33
N GLY A 116 -7.70 3.96 -12.17
CA GLY A 116 -8.67 3.56 -13.17
C GLY A 116 -8.04 3.18 -14.52
N PRO A 117 -8.86 2.94 -15.56
CA PRO A 117 -10.30 3.07 -15.53
C PRO A 117 -10.96 1.94 -14.74
N GLY A 118 -12.06 2.24 -14.06
CA GLY A 118 -12.84 1.22 -13.35
C GLY A 118 -13.96 0.70 -14.22
N THR A 119 -13.69 -0.19 -15.18
CA THR A 119 -14.77 -0.76 -16.02
C THR A 119 -15.77 -1.52 -15.13
N GLY A 120 -17.00 -1.00 -15.04
CA GLY A 120 -18.04 -1.54 -14.15
C GLY A 120 -17.99 -1.05 -12.70
N LEU A 121 -17.04 -0.16 -12.36
CA LEU A 121 -16.96 0.50 -11.06
C LEU A 121 -17.51 1.92 -11.17
N HIS A 122 -18.38 2.29 -10.24
CA HIS A 122 -18.93 3.65 -10.15
C HIS A 122 -17.94 4.60 -9.46
N LEU A 123 -16.81 4.90 -10.13
CA LEU A 123 -15.80 5.80 -9.57
C LEU A 123 -16.33 7.22 -9.30
N SER A 124 -17.45 7.61 -9.93
CA SER A 124 -18.21 8.83 -9.59
C SER A 124 -18.66 8.89 -8.12
N ASP A 125 -18.78 7.73 -7.47
CA ASP A 125 -19.24 7.62 -6.08
C ASP A 125 -18.09 7.79 -5.08
N THR A 126 -16.87 8.04 -5.58
CA THR A 126 -15.71 8.34 -4.74
C THR A 126 -16.03 9.53 -3.84
N ALA A 127 -16.04 9.30 -2.54
CA ALA A 127 -16.20 10.34 -1.53
C ALA A 127 -14.85 10.80 -0.98
N ARG A 128 -13.83 9.93 -1.00
CA ARG A 128 -12.48 10.20 -0.52
C ARG A 128 -11.45 9.35 -1.28
N VAL A 129 -10.24 9.89 -1.40
CA VAL A 129 -9.04 9.12 -1.70
C VAL A 129 -8.20 9.03 -0.43
N VAL A 130 -7.81 7.81 -0.06
CA VAL A 130 -7.12 7.50 1.19
C VAL A 130 -5.89 6.64 0.93
N LEU A 131 -4.96 6.64 1.88
CA LEU A 131 -3.75 5.84 1.85
C LEU A 131 -3.79 4.81 2.98
N LEU A 132 -3.25 3.62 2.72
CA LEU A 132 -2.91 2.66 3.77
C LEU A 132 -1.45 2.84 4.19
N PRO A 133 -1.13 2.65 5.49
CA PRO A 133 0.20 2.96 6.01
C PRO A 133 1.24 1.89 5.66
N ASP A 134 0.82 0.67 5.36
CA ASP A 134 1.70 -0.48 5.15
C ASP A 134 2.40 -0.44 3.79
N GLN A 135 3.72 -0.63 3.82
CA GLN A 135 4.55 -0.91 2.66
C GLN A 135 4.08 -2.21 1.98
N LEU A 136 3.85 -2.16 0.66
CA LEU A 136 3.38 -3.32 -0.12
C LEU A 136 4.52 -4.17 -0.70
N ARG A 137 5.76 -3.66 -0.73
CA ARG A 137 6.90 -4.44 -1.20
C ARG A 137 7.31 -5.49 -0.16
N PRO A 138 7.36 -6.78 -0.53
CA PRO A 138 7.71 -7.83 0.42
C PRO A 138 9.21 -7.80 0.80
N GLY A 139 10.07 -7.14 0.00
CA GLY A 139 11.53 -7.04 0.21
C GLY A 139 12.33 -7.74 -0.88
N VAL A 140 13.63 -7.47 -1.00
CA VAL A 140 14.48 -8.09 -2.06
C VAL A 140 14.81 -9.56 -1.77
N HIS A 141 14.67 -9.99 -0.51
CA HIS A 141 14.87 -11.37 -0.07
C HIS A 141 13.56 -12.08 0.27
N ALA A 142 12.42 -11.50 -0.13
CA ALA A 142 11.12 -12.06 0.20
C ALA A 142 10.94 -13.48 -0.35
N GLY A 143 10.51 -14.38 0.52
CA GLY A 143 10.27 -15.78 0.16
C GLY A 143 11.54 -16.62 0.03
N ASP A 144 12.74 -16.06 0.25
CA ASP A 144 13.95 -16.86 0.45
C ASP A 144 13.94 -17.45 1.87
N PRO A 145 13.83 -18.78 2.03
CA PRO A 145 13.81 -19.41 3.35
C PRO A 145 15.07 -19.18 4.18
N LYS A 146 16.19 -18.79 3.56
CA LYS A 146 17.47 -18.54 4.22
C LYS A 146 17.62 -17.10 4.69
N ASP A 147 17.01 -16.16 3.98
CA ASP A 147 17.24 -14.73 4.22
C ASP A 147 16.14 -14.06 5.03
N SER A 148 15.00 -14.74 5.25
CA SER A 148 13.96 -14.44 6.26
C SER A 148 13.91 -12.98 6.72
N ASP A 149 13.78 -12.02 5.79
CA ASP A 149 13.38 -10.67 6.21
C ASP A 149 11.96 -10.72 6.80
N GLY A 150 11.24 -11.80 6.50
CA GLY A 150 10.03 -12.28 7.19
C GLY A 150 8.82 -11.39 6.96
N TYR A 151 8.96 -10.36 6.12
CA TYR A 151 7.91 -9.39 5.89
C TYR A 151 6.94 -9.89 4.83
N VAL A 152 5.74 -10.25 5.28
CA VAL A 152 4.60 -10.51 4.40
C VAL A 152 3.73 -9.25 4.42
N PRO A 153 3.70 -8.47 3.32
CA PRO A 153 2.85 -7.28 3.23
C PRO A 153 1.36 -7.68 3.21
N PRO A 154 0.46 -6.78 3.60
CA PRO A 154 -0.97 -6.98 3.37
C PRO A 154 -1.28 -7.00 1.87
N SER A 155 -2.30 -7.73 1.44
CA SER A 155 -2.86 -7.54 0.10
C SER A 155 -3.50 -6.16 -0.07
N LEU A 156 -3.58 -5.72 -1.32
CA LEU A 156 -4.42 -4.59 -1.68
C LEU A 156 -5.89 -4.90 -1.36
N PRO A 157 -6.62 -3.99 -0.69
CA PRO A 157 -8.06 -4.15 -0.50
C PRO A 157 -8.80 -4.26 -1.83
N ALA A 158 -9.80 -5.13 -1.86
CA ALA A 158 -10.63 -5.39 -3.03
C ALA A 158 -11.87 -4.48 -3.03
N PRO A 159 -12.49 -4.22 -4.21
CA PRO A 159 -13.78 -3.55 -4.28
C PRO A 159 -14.83 -4.25 -3.40
N GLY A 160 -15.53 -3.47 -2.56
CA GLY A 160 -16.48 -3.98 -1.58
C GLY A 160 -15.93 -4.17 -0.17
N ASP A 161 -14.61 -4.19 0.00
CA ASP A 161 -13.99 -4.22 1.34
C ASP A 161 -14.25 -2.92 2.09
N ARG A 162 -14.44 -2.99 3.40
CA ARG A 162 -14.57 -1.81 4.25
C ARG A 162 -13.26 -1.50 4.94
N LEU A 163 -12.74 -0.29 4.73
CA LEU A 163 -11.53 0.16 5.40
C LEU A 163 -11.81 0.61 6.83
N ARG A 164 -10.84 0.36 7.71
CA ARG A 164 -10.79 1.01 9.02
C ARG A 164 -10.20 2.40 8.85
N MET A 165 -10.90 3.42 9.29
CA MET A 165 -10.45 4.82 9.17
C MET A 165 -9.78 5.31 10.45
N ARG A 166 -8.82 6.23 10.30
CA ARG A 166 -8.19 6.97 11.40
C ARG A 166 -8.62 8.44 11.43
#